data_AF-A0A1I3BY33-F1
#
_entry.id   AF-A0A1I3BY33-F1
#
_cell.length_a   1.000
_cell.length_b   1.000
_cell.length_c   1.000
_cell.angle_alpha   90.00
_cell.angle_beta   90.00
_cell.angle_gamma   90.00
#
_symmetry.space_group_name_H-M   'P 1'
#
loop_
_entity.id
_entity.type
_entity.pdbx_description
1 polymer ?
#
loop_
_entity_poly.entity_id
_entity_poly.type
_entity_poly.pdbx_seq_one_letter_code
_entity_poly.pdbx_strand_id
1 'polypeptide(L)'
;MTDRFFQWDQDFITGVDLIDAQHFSLIEIINNLLKTCFQTETINEEKIVTISTQLKDYTVDHFQSEEKIMIDAQVDPRHIIDHQKAHKEFVSKIQERFQLSESLSDPCKMGESVEFLIRWLAYHILYMDKNMVQQMNMIQADHLSAAEAYDRMKKMDKSTSEPLLKALKALFYIVSEKNKELEQQNFELEEKVLARTQALEKANEQLRQASLTDELTDLANRRYALSEIQKQIHTWERYDTPFSLLFIDLDGFKSVNDTFGHDAGDKVLQWIASFLSSHTRKTDIPCRLGGDEFIVICPNTALAGAEQLALNLKQELRLRIPDILQKLWNPSFSIGLAEMNPSISTASEILTIADRAMYKEKNRR
;
A
#
# COMPACT_ATOMS: atom_id res chain seq x y z
N MET A 1 -14.37 -21.53 -20.24
CA MET A 1 -15.75 -21.92 -20.60
C MET A 1 -16.65 -21.17 -19.64
N THR A 2 -17.50 -20.20 -20.00
CA THR A 2 -17.97 -19.66 -21.28
C THR A 2 -17.68 -18.16 -21.34
N ASP A 3 -17.16 -17.67 -22.47
CA ASP A 3 -16.71 -16.28 -22.71
C ASP A 3 -17.89 -15.31 -22.95
N ARG A 4 -19.07 -15.59 -22.37
CA ARG A 4 -20.34 -14.88 -22.60
C ARG A 4 -21.05 -14.59 -21.27
N PHE A 5 -21.48 -13.34 -21.09
CA PHE A 5 -22.18 -12.88 -19.88
C PHE A 5 -23.64 -13.32 -19.87
N PHE A 6 -24.29 -13.33 -21.03
CA PHE A 6 -25.63 -13.87 -21.25
C PHE A 6 -25.57 -15.07 -22.18
N GLN A 7 -26.20 -16.17 -21.77
CA GLN A 7 -26.38 -17.35 -22.61
C GLN A 7 -27.81 -17.33 -23.16
N TRP A 8 -27.96 -17.53 -24.46
CA TRP A 8 -29.26 -17.67 -25.09
C TRP A 8 -29.94 -18.97 -24.61
N ASP A 9 -31.15 -18.87 -24.11
CA ASP A 9 -31.98 -19.98 -23.63
C ASP A 9 -33.46 -19.78 -23.99
N GLN A 10 -34.31 -20.73 -23.58
CA GLN A 10 -35.76 -20.70 -23.87
C GLN A 10 -36.47 -19.50 -23.22
N ASP A 11 -35.90 -18.89 -22.20
CA ASP A 11 -36.54 -17.80 -21.49
C ASP A 11 -36.47 -16.49 -22.28
N PHE A 12 -35.63 -16.38 -23.31
CA PHE A 12 -35.57 -15.22 -24.22
C PHE A 12 -36.52 -15.33 -25.42
N ILE A 13 -37.13 -16.50 -25.62
CA ILE A 13 -38.04 -16.78 -26.73
C ILE A 13 -39.43 -16.24 -26.38
N THR A 14 -39.96 -15.39 -27.25
CA THR A 14 -41.30 -14.82 -27.22
C THR A 14 -42.29 -15.63 -28.06
N GLY A 15 -41.81 -16.35 -29.07
CA GLY A 15 -42.64 -17.11 -30.02
C GLY A 15 -42.99 -16.32 -31.29
N VAL A 16 -42.43 -15.11 -31.46
CA VAL A 16 -42.54 -14.32 -32.68
C VAL A 16 -41.17 -14.33 -33.36
N ASP A 17 -41.04 -15.05 -34.49
CA ASP A 17 -39.76 -15.33 -35.16
C ASP A 17 -38.89 -14.09 -35.39
N LEU A 18 -39.50 -12.97 -35.80
CA LEU A 18 -38.78 -11.71 -36.03
C LEU A 18 -38.18 -11.14 -34.74
N ILE A 19 -38.96 -11.14 -33.67
CA ILE A 19 -38.56 -10.61 -32.35
C ILE A 19 -37.47 -11.51 -31.76
N ASP A 20 -37.63 -12.83 -31.85
CA ASP A 20 -36.67 -13.79 -31.31
C ASP A 20 -35.31 -13.69 -32.01
N ALA A 21 -35.29 -13.50 -33.34
CA ALA A 21 -34.06 -13.23 -34.08
C ALA A 21 -33.42 -11.89 -33.69
N GLN A 22 -34.24 -10.87 -33.40
CA GLN A 22 -33.76 -9.57 -32.92
C GLN A 22 -33.18 -9.64 -31.51
N HIS A 23 -33.83 -10.36 -30.59
CA HIS A 23 -33.34 -10.59 -29.23
C HIS A 23 -32.00 -11.30 -29.21
N PHE A 24 -31.83 -12.36 -30.03
CA PHE A 24 -30.56 -13.05 -30.14
C PHE A 24 -29.42 -12.11 -30.54
N SER A 25 -29.67 -11.27 -31.55
CA SER A 25 -28.69 -10.30 -32.04
C SER A 25 -28.37 -9.21 -31.01
N LEU A 26 -29.37 -8.72 -30.28
CA LEU A 26 -29.18 -7.78 -29.16
C LEU A 26 -28.29 -8.37 -28.07
N ILE A 27 -28.54 -9.61 -27.67
CA ILE A 27 -27.75 -10.32 -26.66
C ILE A 27 -26.29 -10.48 -27.12
N GLU A 28 -26.05 -10.77 -28.40
CA GLU A 28 -24.68 -10.87 -28.93
C GLU A 28 -23.97 -9.51 -28.94
N ILE A 29 -24.66 -8.42 -29.31
CA ILE A 29 -24.10 -7.06 -29.26
C ILE A 29 -23.76 -6.68 -27.81
N ILE A 30 -24.64 -6.97 -26.85
CA ILE A 30 -24.42 -6.69 -25.43
C ILE A 30 -23.27 -7.54 -24.88
N ASN A 31 -23.21 -8.83 -25.19
CA ASN A 31 -22.08 -9.69 -24.82
C ASN A 31 -20.75 -9.13 -25.34
N ASN A 32 -20.72 -8.64 -26.59
CA ASN A 32 -19.52 -8.02 -27.17
C ASN A 32 -19.15 -6.70 -26.49
N LEU A 33 -20.15 -5.88 -26.13
CA LEU A 33 -19.94 -4.65 -25.38
C LEU A 33 -19.34 -4.93 -24.00
N LEU A 34 -19.98 -5.82 -23.22
CA LEU A 34 -19.52 -6.20 -21.89
C LEU A 34 -18.12 -6.82 -21.94
N LYS A 35 -17.86 -7.70 -22.92
CA LYS A 35 -16.53 -8.25 -23.16
C LYS A 35 -15.50 -7.15 -23.38
N THR A 36 -15.83 -6.13 -24.18
CA THR A 36 -14.93 -5.00 -24.43
C THR A 36 -14.74 -4.11 -23.19
N CYS A 37 -15.75 -3.96 -22.33
CA CYS A 37 -15.62 -3.22 -21.08
C CYS A 37 -14.74 -3.94 -20.04
N PHE A 38 -14.67 -5.28 -20.08
CA PHE A 38 -14.01 -6.09 -19.04
C PHE A 38 -12.77 -6.88 -19.49
N GLN A 39 -12.45 -6.95 -20.79
CA GLN A 39 -11.26 -7.63 -21.30
C GLN A 39 -10.21 -6.62 -21.80
N THR A 40 -9.39 -6.08 -20.90
CA THR A 40 -8.02 -5.57 -21.18
C THR A 40 -7.43 -4.91 -19.92
N GLU A 41 -6.10 -4.83 -19.83
CA GLU A 41 -5.38 -3.97 -18.86
C GLU A 41 -5.64 -2.47 -19.09
N THR A 42 -6.20 -2.10 -20.26
CA THR A 42 -6.52 -0.72 -20.69
C THR A 42 -7.86 -0.64 -21.42
N ILE A 43 -8.73 0.28 -21.02
CA ILE A 43 -10.07 0.46 -21.62
C ILE A 43 -9.94 0.97 -23.06
N ASN A 44 -10.54 0.27 -24.03
CA ASN A 44 -10.61 0.73 -25.43
C ASN A 44 -11.89 1.55 -25.66
N GLU A 45 -11.82 2.84 -25.37
CA GLU A 45 -12.98 3.76 -25.46
C GLU A 45 -13.58 3.82 -26.86
N GLU A 46 -12.77 3.88 -27.91
CA GLU A 46 -13.24 3.94 -29.31
C GLU A 46 -14.08 2.73 -29.68
N LYS A 47 -13.64 1.54 -29.26
CA LYS A 47 -14.37 0.30 -29.50
C LYS A 47 -15.67 0.24 -28.69
N ILE A 48 -15.68 0.75 -27.47
CA ILE A 48 -16.88 0.83 -26.63
C ILE A 48 -17.91 1.78 -27.26
N VAL A 49 -17.49 2.97 -27.72
CA VAL A 49 -18.37 3.92 -28.42
C VAL A 49 -18.93 3.32 -29.71
N THR A 50 -18.10 2.56 -30.45
CA THR A 50 -18.53 1.91 -31.69
C THR A 50 -19.62 0.87 -31.42
N ILE A 51 -19.39 -0.04 -30.45
CA ILE A 51 -20.34 -1.10 -30.12
C ILE A 51 -21.60 -0.51 -29.46
N SER A 52 -21.48 0.53 -28.63
CA SER A 52 -22.64 1.19 -28.01
C SER A 52 -23.51 1.92 -29.04
N THR A 53 -22.89 2.49 -30.08
CA THR A 53 -23.61 3.09 -31.21
C THR A 53 -24.35 2.01 -32.00
N GLN A 54 -23.69 0.89 -32.31
CA GLN A 54 -24.33 -0.26 -32.94
C GLN A 54 -25.52 -0.78 -32.12
N LEU A 55 -25.36 -0.89 -30.80
CA LEU A 55 -26.43 -1.32 -29.90
C LEU A 55 -27.61 -0.36 -29.96
N LYS A 56 -27.35 0.94 -29.86
CA LYS A 56 -28.38 1.98 -29.92
C LYS A 56 -29.13 1.93 -31.26
N ASP A 57 -28.44 1.87 -32.39
CA ASP A 57 -29.07 1.80 -33.71
C ASP A 57 -29.92 0.52 -33.84
N TYR A 58 -29.38 -0.63 -33.44
CA TYR A 58 -30.10 -1.90 -33.49
C TYR A 58 -31.35 -1.91 -32.59
N THR A 59 -31.26 -1.31 -31.39
CA THR A 59 -32.42 -1.21 -30.49
C THR A 59 -33.52 -0.33 -31.08
N VAL A 60 -33.18 0.74 -31.81
CA VAL A 60 -34.19 1.56 -32.48
C VAL A 60 -34.94 0.77 -33.55
N ASP A 61 -34.23 -0.02 -34.36
CA ASP A 61 -34.85 -0.86 -35.40
C ASP A 61 -35.74 -1.96 -34.79
N HIS A 62 -35.27 -2.57 -33.69
CA HIS A 62 -36.04 -3.54 -32.92
C HIS A 62 -37.33 -2.91 -32.37
N PHE A 63 -37.24 -1.77 -31.69
CA PHE A 63 -38.40 -1.05 -31.13
C PHE A 63 -39.45 -0.70 -32.19
N GLN A 64 -39.02 -0.24 -33.37
CA GLN A 64 -39.95 0.04 -34.47
C GLN A 64 -40.67 -1.22 -34.95
N SER A 65 -39.97 -2.36 -34.96
CA SER A 65 -40.55 -3.66 -35.34
C SER A 65 -41.62 -4.08 -34.33
N GLU A 66 -41.32 -3.97 -33.04
CA GLU A 66 -42.26 -4.30 -31.96
C GLU A 66 -43.49 -3.41 -31.96
N GLU A 67 -43.31 -2.09 -32.00
CA GLU A 67 -44.41 -1.13 -31.98
C GLU A 67 -45.35 -1.36 -33.16
N LYS A 68 -44.80 -1.68 -34.33
CA LYS A 68 -45.60 -2.06 -35.50
C LYS A 68 -46.39 -3.33 -35.25
N ILE A 69 -45.76 -4.38 -34.71
CA ILE A 69 -46.43 -5.64 -34.37
C ILE A 69 -47.57 -5.42 -33.37
N MET A 70 -47.35 -4.60 -32.34
CA MET A 70 -48.38 -4.25 -31.35
C MET A 70 -49.59 -3.55 -31.98
N ILE A 71 -49.33 -2.61 -32.89
CA ILE A 71 -50.38 -1.88 -33.61
C ILE A 71 -51.16 -2.84 -34.53
N ASP A 72 -50.47 -3.65 -35.31
CA ASP A 72 -51.08 -4.61 -36.25
C ASP A 72 -51.93 -5.66 -35.50
N ALA A 73 -51.51 -6.04 -34.30
CA ALA A 73 -52.25 -6.96 -33.43
C ALA A 73 -53.34 -6.30 -32.57
N GLN A 74 -53.56 -4.98 -32.72
CA GLN A 74 -54.56 -4.21 -31.99
C GLN A 74 -54.41 -4.25 -30.45
N VAL A 75 -53.17 -4.28 -29.96
CA VAL A 75 -52.88 -4.17 -28.52
C VAL A 75 -53.43 -2.84 -27.96
N ASP A 76 -53.81 -2.83 -26.69
CA ASP A 76 -54.43 -1.65 -26.06
C ASP A 76 -53.52 -0.41 -26.18
N PRO A 77 -54.04 0.76 -26.60
CA PRO A 77 -53.26 1.98 -26.74
C PRO A 77 -52.51 2.41 -25.47
N ARG A 78 -53.03 2.08 -24.28
CA ARG A 78 -52.35 2.37 -23.00
C ARG A 78 -51.00 1.66 -22.94
N HIS A 79 -50.94 0.39 -23.35
CA HIS A 79 -49.69 -0.36 -23.39
C HIS A 79 -48.73 0.20 -24.42
N ILE A 80 -49.21 0.49 -25.62
CA ILE A 80 -48.37 1.03 -26.72
C ILE A 80 -47.71 2.35 -26.30
N ILE A 81 -48.45 3.24 -25.64
CA ILE A 81 -47.92 4.53 -25.16
C ILE A 81 -46.85 4.32 -24.07
N ASP A 82 -47.11 3.43 -23.10
CA ASP A 82 -46.15 3.12 -22.03
C ASP A 82 -44.87 2.47 -22.59
N HIS A 83 -45.02 1.56 -23.56
CA HIS A 83 -43.93 0.85 -24.24
C HIS A 83 -43.06 1.82 -25.05
N GLN A 84 -43.68 2.69 -25.86
CA GLN A 84 -43.00 3.75 -26.61
C GLN A 84 -42.24 4.74 -25.72
N LYS A 85 -42.80 5.04 -24.53
CA LYS A 85 -42.12 5.90 -23.56
C LYS A 85 -40.87 5.22 -23.01
N ALA A 86 -40.97 3.94 -22.63
CA ALA A 86 -39.83 3.17 -22.14
C ALA A 86 -38.70 3.06 -23.18
N HIS A 87 -39.04 2.87 -24.46
CA HIS A 87 -38.10 2.88 -25.58
C HIS A 87 -37.32 4.20 -25.70
N LYS A 88 -38.02 5.33 -25.69
CA LYS A 88 -37.39 6.66 -25.75
C LYS A 88 -36.46 6.91 -24.56
N GLU A 89 -36.90 6.54 -23.36
CA GLU A 89 -36.07 6.68 -22.16
C GLU A 89 -34.80 5.81 -22.22
N PHE A 90 -34.89 4.61 -22.78
CA PHE A 90 -33.74 3.73 -22.95
C PHE A 90 -32.69 4.33 -23.91
N VAL A 91 -33.11 4.75 -25.10
CA VAL A 91 -32.21 5.33 -26.11
C VAL A 91 -31.46 6.53 -25.54
N SER A 92 -32.16 7.44 -24.84
CA SER A 92 -31.56 8.61 -24.18
C SER A 92 -30.47 8.19 -23.18
N LYS A 93 -30.77 7.21 -22.31
CA LYS A 93 -29.85 6.75 -21.27
C LYS A 93 -28.61 6.04 -21.84
N ILE A 94 -28.75 5.29 -22.93
CA ILE A 94 -27.58 4.68 -23.59
C ILE A 94 -26.66 5.76 -24.15
N GLN A 95 -27.21 6.79 -24.79
CA GLN A 95 -26.43 7.90 -25.32
C GLN A 95 -25.69 8.65 -24.21
N GLU A 96 -26.38 9.01 -23.13
CA GLU A 96 -25.79 9.71 -21.97
C GLU A 96 -24.64 8.93 -21.33
N ARG A 97 -24.78 7.60 -21.22
CA ARG A 97 -23.85 6.76 -20.46
C ARG A 97 -22.63 6.32 -21.26
N PHE A 98 -22.78 6.09 -22.56
CA PHE A 98 -21.75 5.48 -23.40
C PHE A 98 -21.12 6.41 -24.44
N GLN A 99 -21.52 7.69 -24.52
CA GLN A 99 -20.92 8.66 -25.47
C GLN A 99 -20.00 9.70 -24.79
N LEU A 100 -19.97 9.77 -23.46
CA LEU A 100 -19.09 10.69 -22.72
C LEU A 100 -17.76 9.99 -22.39
N SER A 101 -16.64 10.46 -22.95
CA SER A 101 -15.30 9.87 -22.72
C SER A 101 -14.93 9.80 -21.23
N GLU A 102 -15.29 10.81 -20.45
CA GLU A 102 -15.06 10.84 -19.00
C GLU A 102 -15.79 9.71 -18.26
N SER A 103 -16.98 9.31 -18.74
CA SER A 103 -17.76 8.18 -18.18
C SER A 103 -17.10 6.83 -18.48
N LEU A 104 -16.42 6.73 -19.63
CA LEU A 104 -15.80 5.48 -20.07
C LEU A 104 -14.44 5.24 -19.40
N SER A 105 -13.72 6.32 -19.06
CA SER A 105 -12.43 6.26 -18.36
C SER A 105 -12.55 5.98 -16.85
N ASP A 106 -13.73 6.22 -16.26
CA ASP A 106 -13.99 6.02 -14.82
C ASP A 106 -14.58 4.63 -14.57
N PRO A 107 -13.87 3.73 -13.87
CA PRO A 107 -14.34 2.37 -13.60
C PRO A 107 -15.69 2.31 -12.86
N CYS A 108 -15.99 3.30 -12.00
CA CYS A 108 -17.24 3.36 -11.26
C CYS A 108 -18.42 3.68 -12.20
N LYS A 109 -18.28 4.73 -13.02
CA LYS A 109 -19.30 5.13 -14.00
C LYS A 109 -19.51 4.07 -15.09
N MET A 110 -18.44 3.38 -15.51
CA MET A 110 -18.53 2.22 -16.40
C MET A 110 -19.35 1.10 -15.77
N GLY A 111 -19.10 0.79 -14.50
CA GLY A 111 -19.86 -0.22 -13.73
C GLY A 111 -21.35 0.10 -13.67
N GLU A 112 -21.72 1.34 -13.33
CA GLU A 112 -23.12 1.79 -13.32
C GLU A 112 -23.80 1.68 -14.70
N SER A 113 -23.05 1.97 -15.76
CA SER A 113 -23.55 1.93 -17.13
C SER A 113 -23.80 0.49 -17.62
N VAL A 114 -22.93 -0.44 -17.22
CA VAL A 114 -23.11 -1.88 -17.42
C VAL A 114 -24.30 -2.41 -16.64
N GLU A 115 -24.44 -2.04 -15.36
CA GLU A 115 -25.57 -2.45 -14.52
C GLU A 115 -26.91 -2.00 -15.14
N PHE A 116 -26.97 -0.76 -15.61
CA PHE A 116 -28.14 -0.22 -16.30
C PHE A 116 -28.52 -1.09 -17.52
N LEU A 117 -27.54 -1.43 -18.35
CA LEU A 117 -27.74 -2.25 -19.56
C LEU A 117 -28.26 -3.65 -19.24
N ILE A 118 -27.66 -4.32 -18.26
CA ILE A 118 -28.05 -5.67 -17.82
C ILE A 118 -29.48 -5.67 -17.30
N ARG A 119 -29.82 -4.70 -16.45
CA ARG A 119 -31.17 -4.56 -15.88
C ARG A 119 -32.20 -4.28 -16.97
N TRP A 120 -31.87 -3.39 -17.91
CA TRP A 120 -32.77 -3.08 -19.02
C TRP A 120 -33.02 -4.32 -19.89
N LEU A 121 -31.98 -5.03 -20.30
CA LEU A 121 -32.11 -6.22 -21.15
C LEU A 121 -33.04 -7.25 -20.51
N ALA A 122 -32.85 -7.50 -19.21
CA ALA A 122 -33.69 -8.42 -18.47
C ALA A 122 -35.15 -7.95 -18.36
N TYR A 123 -35.39 -6.65 -18.13
CA TYR A 123 -36.74 -6.12 -18.00
C TYR A 123 -37.48 -6.01 -19.34
N HIS A 124 -36.76 -5.67 -20.41
CA HIS A 124 -37.35 -5.50 -21.72
C HIS A 124 -37.71 -6.86 -22.34
N ILE A 125 -36.69 -7.71 -22.60
CA ILE A 125 -36.89 -8.97 -23.31
C ILE A 125 -37.70 -9.98 -22.49
N LEU A 126 -37.36 -10.16 -21.20
CA LEU A 126 -38.00 -11.22 -20.41
C LEU A 126 -39.38 -10.82 -19.92
N TYR A 127 -39.74 -9.53 -20.00
CA TYR A 127 -40.97 -9.04 -19.41
C TYR A 127 -41.79 -8.16 -20.35
N MET A 128 -41.29 -7.01 -20.82
CA MET A 128 -42.07 -6.13 -21.70
C MET A 128 -42.53 -6.83 -22.98
N ASP A 129 -41.61 -7.51 -23.65
CA ASP A 129 -41.86 -8.03 -24.99
C ASP A 129 -42.70 -9.31 -24.91
N LYS A 130 -42.49 -10.11 -23.86
CA LYS A 130 -43.37 -11.23 -23.52
C LYS A 130 -44.76 -10.78 -23.12
N ASN A 131 -44.88 -9.66 -22.40
CA ASN A 131 -46.17 -9.12 -21.99
C ASN A 131 -46.97 -8.67 -23.22
N MET A 132 -46.35 -7.97 -24.18
CA MET A 132 -47.04 -7.62 -25.41
C MET A 132 -47.48 -8.86 -26.20
N VAL A 133 -46.63 -9.88 -26.33
CA VAL A 133 -46.99 -11.11 -27.05
C VAL A 133 -48.10 -11.89 -26.34
N GLN A 134 -48.11 -11.91 -25.01
CA GLN A 134 -49.23 -12.50 -24.25
C GLN A 134 -50.54 -11.76 -24.48
N GLN A 135 -50.53 -10.43 -24.52
CA GLN A 135 -51.73 -9.65 -24.88
C GLN A 135 -52.18 -9.93 -26.31
N MET A 136 -51.25 -10.01 -27.27
CA MET A 136 -51.54 -10.37 -28.66
C MET A 136 -52.23 -11.73 -28.75
N ASN A 137 -51.72 -12.74 -28.04
CA ASN A 137 -52.33 -14.07 -28.00
C ASN A 137 -53.73 -14.05 -27.38
N MET A 138 -53.95 -13.30 -26.29
CA MET A 138 -55.28 -13.16 -25.69
C MET A 138 -56.27 -12.49 -26.65
N ILE A 139 -55.83 -11.52 -27.44
CA ILE A 139 -56.68 -10.82 -28.42
C ILE A 139 -56.99 -11.73 -29.61
N GLN A 140 -55.98 -12.38 -30.17
CA GLN A 140 -56.10 -13.12 -31.44
C GLN A 140 -56.64 -14.55 -31.24
N ALA A 141 -56.18 -15.27 -30.23
CA ALA A 141 -56.54 -16.67 -29.99
C ALA A 141 -57.69 -16.82 -28.99
N ASP A 142 -57.70 -16.04 -27.90
CA ASP A 142 -58.74 -16.11 -26.87
C ASP A 142 -59.92 -15.14 -27.14
N HIS A 143 -59.83 -14.31 -28.18
CA HIS A 143 -60.83 -13.32 -28.59
C HIS A 143 -61.22 -12.30 -27.50
N LEU A 144 -60.31 -11.99 -26.57
CA LEU A 144 -60.51 -10.92 -25.59
C LEU A 144 -60.45 -9.54 -26.27
N SER A 145 -61.14 -8.56 -25.70
CA SER A 145 -60.90 -7.17 -26.08
C SER A 145 -59.52 -6.71 -25.63
N ALA A 146 -58.93 -5.76 -26.37
CA ALA A 146 -57.62 -5.19 -26.03
C ALA A 146 -57.56 -4.66 -24.58
N ALA A 147 -58.64 -4.03 -24.13
CA ALA A 147 -58.74 -3.48 -22.77
C ALA A 147 -58.73 -4.56 -21.68
N GLU A 148 -59.42 -5.69 -21.91
CA GLU A 148 -59.44 -6.82 -20.98
C GLU A 148 -58.09 -7.54 -20.92
N ALA A 149 -57.43 -7.72 -22.07
CA ALA A 149 -56.10 -8.30 -22.14
C ALA A 149 -55.08 -7.45 -21.35
N TYR A 150 -55.10 -6.13 -21.53
CA TYR A 150 -54.25 -5.20 -20.77
C TYR A 150 -54.51 -5.26 -19.26
N ASP A 151 -55.78 -5.16 -18.84
CA ASP A 151 -56.13 -5.15 -17.42
C ASP A 151 -55.81 -6.50 -16.73
N ARG A 152 -55.88 -7.61 -17.47
CA ARG A 152 -55.48 -8.94 -16.99
C ARG A 152 -53.97 -9.03 -16.77
N MET A 153 -53.18 -8.58 -17.73
CA MET A 153 -51.71 -8.55 -17.61
C MET A 153 -51.25 -7.65 -16.47
N LYS A 154 -51.87 -6.47 -16.32
CA LYS A 154 -51.57 -5.52 -15.23
C LYS A 154 -51.86 -6.09 -13.83
N LYS A 155 -52.78 -7.06 -13.72
CA LYS A 155 -53.04 -7.78 -12.46
C LYS A 155 -52.01 -8.87 -12.19
N MET A 156 -51.52 -9.57 -13.23
CA MET A 156 -50.45 -10.57 -13.12
C MET A 156 -49.08 -9.94 -12.81
N ASP A 157 -48.87 -8.71 -13.29
CA ASP A 157 -47.67 -7.89 -13.09
C ASP A 157 -47.34 -7.62 -11.60
N LYS A 158 -48.35 -7.43 -10.75
CA LYS A 158 -48.15 -7.20 -9.31
C LYS A 158 -47.50 -8.39 -8.56
N SER A 159 -47.32 -9.54 -9.21
CA SER A 159 -46.86 -10.78 -8.59
C SER A 159 -45.50 -11.30 -9.09
N THR A 160 -44.88 -10.72 -10.12
CA THR A 160 -43.71 -11.32 -10.80
C THR A 160 -42.41 -10.54 -10.58
N SER A 161 -41.53 -11.06 -9.72
CA SER A 161 -40.19 -10.53 -9.39
C SER A 161 -39.04 -11.26 -10.11
N GLU A 162 -39.37 -12.10 -11.08
CA GLU A 162 -38.45 -13.05 -11.72
C GLU A 162 -37.36 -12.41 -12.59
N PRO A 163 -37.62 -11.34 -13.39
CA PRO A 163 -36.57 -10.63 -14.12
C PRO A 163 -35.57 -9.94 -13.18
N LEU A 164 -36.07 -9.38 -12.07
CA LEU A 164 -35.25 -8.76 -11.03
C LEU A 164 -34.38 -9.81 -10.31
N LEU A 165 -34.93 -11.00 -10.06
CA LEU A 165 -34.20 -12.12 -9.47
C LEU A 165 -33.08 -12.63 -10.39
N LYS A 166 -33.29 -12.65 -11.72
CA LYS A 166 -32.25 -13.01 -12.69
C LYS A 166 -31.12 -11.97 -12.75
N ALA A 167 -31.44 -10.68 -12.77
CA ALA A 167 -30.44 -9.61 -12.70
C ALA A 167 -29.64 -9.66 -11.39
N LEU A 168 -30.30 -9.93 -10.26
CA LEU A 168 -29.65 -10.08 -8.95
C LEU A 168 -28.68 -11.27 -8.93
N LYS A 169 -29.06 -12.41 -9.53
CA LYS A 169 -28.18 -13.60 -9.64
C LYS A 169 -26.93 -13.30 -10.47
N ALA A 170 -27.06 -12.58 -11.57
CA ALA A 170 -25.92 -12.19 -12.41
C ALA A 170 -24.95 -11.26 -11.65
N LEU A 171 -25.48 -10.25 -10.95
CA LEU A 171 -24.67 -9.36 -10.10
C LEU A 171 -23.98 -10.11 -8.96
N PHE A 172 -24.69 -11.01 -8.29
CA PHE A 172 -24.12 -11.84 -7.23
C PHE A 172 -22.95 -12.69 -7.73
N TYR A 173 -23.08 -13.28 -8.92
CA TYR A 173 -22.00 -14.06 -9.53
C TYR A 173 -20.77 -13.20 -9.83
N ILE A 174 -20.96 -12.01 -10.42
CA ILE A 174 -19.86 -11.06 -10.72
C ILE A 174 -19.15 -10.64 -9.43
N VAL A 175 -19.89 -10.26 -8.40
CA VAL A 175 -19.33 -9.86 -7.10
C VAL A 175 -18.58 -11.02 -6.44
N SER A 176 -19.12 -12.23 -6.50
CA SER A 176 -18.49 -13.42 -5.93
C SER A 176 -17.15 -13.74 -6.63
N GLU A 177 -17.10 -13.69 -7.95
CA GLU A 177 -15.85 -13.92 -8.69
C GLU A 177 -14.82 -12.82 -8.42
N LYS A 178 -15.25 -11.55 -8.36
CA LYS A 178 -14.35 -10.43 -8.04
C LYS A 178 -13.81 -10.48 -6.61
N ASN A 179 -14.63 -10.90 -5.64
CA ASN A 179 -14.14 -11.11 -4.27
C ASN A 179 -13.08 -12.22 -4.21
N LYS A 180 -13.27 -13.32 -4.95
CA LYS A 180 -12.29 -14.41 -5.00
C LYS A 180 -10.97 -13.98 -5.65
N GLU A 181 -11.03 -13.21 -6.73
CA GLU A 181 -9.85 -12.62 -7.37
C GLU A 181 -9.11 -11.67 -6.41
N LEU A 182 -9.86 -10.83 -5.69
CA LEU A 182 -9.30 -9.90 -4.71
C LEU A 182 -8.65 -10.62 -3.52
N GLU A 183 -9.27 -11.69 -3.02
CA GLU A 183 -8.69 -12.54 -1.97
C GLU A 183 -7.35 -13.16 -2.41
N GLN A 184 -7.27 -13.63 -3.65
CA GLN A 184 -6.04 -14.19 -4.20
C GLN A 184 -4.95 -13.12 -4.35
N GLN A 185 -5.31 -11.92 -4.85
CA GLN A 185 -4.37 -10.80 -4.94
C GLN A 185 -3.87 -10.34 -3.57
N ASN A 186 -4.75 -10.30 -2.56
CA ASN A 186 -4.36 -9.96 -1.19
C ASN A 186 -3.37 -10.98 -0.63
N PHE A 187 -3.63 -12.28 -0.82
CA PHE A 187 -2.71 -13.34 -0.39
C PHE A 187 -1.32 -13.19 -1.03
N GLU A 188 -1.26 -13.00 -2.36
CA GLU A 188 0.01 -12.80 -3.07
C GLU A 188 0.74 -11.52 -2.62
N LEU A 189 0.00 -10.46 -2.32
CA LEU A 189 0.56 -9.20 -1.84
C LEU A 189 1.14 -9.37 -0.44
N GLU A 190 0.45 -10.06 0.46
CA GLU A 190 0.92 -10.36 1.81
C GLU A 190 2.22 -11.17 1.79
N GLU A 191 2.32 -12.20 0.93
CA GLU A 191 3.56 -12.97 0.76
C GLU A 191 4.72 -12.09 0.25
N LYS A 192 4.46 -11.23 -0.74
CA LYS A 192 5.47 -10.30 -1.27
C LYS A 192 5.93 -9.29 -0.22
N VAL A 193 5.02 -8.77 0.59
CA VAL A 193 5.33 -7.85 1.68
C VAL A 193 6.21 -8.55 2.71
N LEU A 194 5.84 -9.75 3.15
CA LEU A 194 6.62 -10.52 4.12
C LEU A 194 8.06 -10.78 3.61
N ALA A 195 8.20 -11.25 2.38
CA ALA A 195 9.49 -11.53 1.77
C ALA A 195 10.36 -10.27 1.65
N ARG A 196 9.79 -9.13 1.26
CA ARG A 196 10.51 -7.86 1.17
C ARG A 196 10.94 -7.33 2.53
N THR A 197 10.09 -7.42 3.55
CA THR A 197 10.42 -7.00 4.91
C THR A 197 11.61 -7.80 5.45
N GLN A 198 11.59 -9.12 5.30
CA GLN A 198 12.71 -9.97 5.73
C GLN A 198 14.02 -9.66 4.99
N ALA A 199 13.96 -9.40 3.68
CA ALA A 199 15.12 -9.02 2.90
C ALA A 199 15.70 -7.66 3.34
N LEU A 200 14.82 -6.69 3.64
CA LEU A 200 15.21 -5.37 4.12
C LEU A 200 15.86 -5.44 5.52
N GLU A 201 15.26 -6.19 6.44
CA GLU A 201 15.83 -6.41 7.78
C GLU A 201 17.23 -7.03 7.70
N LYS A 202 17.40 -8.04 6.86
CA LYS A 202 18.70 -8.68 6.64
C LYS A 202 19.73 -7.70 6.05
N ALA A 203 19.32 -6.87 5.08
CA ALA A 203 20.21 -5.87 4.49
C ALA A 203 20.58 -4.78 5.51
N ASN A 204 19.64 -4.32 6.32
CA ASN A 204 19.90 -3.36 7.39
C ASN A 204 20.85 -3.93 8.44
N GLU A 205 20.68 -5.19 8.83
CA GLU A 205 21.60 -5.84 9.76
C GLU A 205 23.00 -5.93 9.14
N GLN A 206 23.12 -6.29 7.86
CA GLN A 206 24.41 -6.30 7.17
C GLN A 206 25.06 -4.91 7.11
N LEU A 207 24.29 -3.86 6.87
CA LEU A 207 24.78 -2.48 6.88
C LEU A 207 25.24 -2.05 8.27
N ARG A 208 24.50 -2.39 9.33
CA ARG A 208 24.92 -2.17 10.73
C ARG A 208 26.18 -2.94 11.08
N GLN A 209 26.29 -4.17 10.59
CA GLN A 209 27.50 -4.99 10.75
C GLN A 209 28.68 -4.46 9.92
N ALA A 210 28.43 -3.66 8.87
CA ALA A 210 29.46 -3.01 8.08
C ALA A 210 29.83 -1.61 8.57
N SER A 211 28.96 -0.95 9.34
CA SER A 211 29.23 0.40 9.84
C SER A 211 30.42 0.40 10.81
N LEU A 212 31.28 1.40 10.65
CA LEU A 212 32.44 1.68 11.50
C LEU A 212 32.23 2.89 12.40
N THR A 213 31.08 3.56 12.29
CA THR A 213 30.68 4.71 13.09
C THR A 213 29.48 4.40 13.97
N ASP A 214 29.32 5.16 15.04
CA ASP A 214 28.19 5.14 15.95
C ASP A 214 27.07 6.05 15.40
N GLU A 215 25.86 5.51 15.23
CA GLU A 215 24.73 6.21 14.57
C GLU A 215 24.29 7.49 15.32
N LEU A 216 24.50 7.58 16.63
CA LEU A 216 24.07 8.72 17.43
C LEU A 216 25.11 9.84 17.46
N THR A 217 26.39 9.48 17.55
CA THR A 217 27.49 10.40 17.86
C THR A 217 28.44 10.68 16.71
N ASP A 218 28.32 9.94 15.60
CA ASP A 218 29.24 9.96 14.44
C ASP A 218 30.71 9.61 14.76
N LEU A 219 31.03 9.26 16.01
CA LEU A 219 32.34 8.75 16.38
C LEU A 219 32.57 7.36 15.81
N ALA A 220 33.85 6.94 15.78
CA ALA A 220 34.17 5.53 15.55
C ALA A 220 33.45 4.65 16.57
N ASN A 221 32.87 3.53 16.12
CA ASN A 221 32.20 2.60 17.02
C ASN A 221 33.18 1.60 17.66
N ARG A 222 32.67 0.79 18.59
CA ARG A 222 33.43 -0.28 19.25
C ARG A 222 34.19 -1.20 18.27
N ARG A 223 33.59 -1.55 17.13
CA ARG A 223 34.23 -2.44 16.14
C ARG A 223 35.45 -1.77 15.52
N TYR A 224 35.31 -0.52 15.09
CA TYR A 224 36.44 0.25 14.56
C TYR A 224 37.55 0.37 15.60
N ALA A 225 37.19 0.71 16.84
CA ALA A 225 38.16 0.90 17.90
C ALA A 225 38.98 -0.36 18.21
N LEU A 226 38.33 -1.53 18.29
CA LEU A 226 39.03 -2.80 18.50
C LEU A 226 40.01 -3.11 17.36
N SER A 227 39.57 -2.88 16.11
CA SER A 227 40.44 -3.05 14.94
C SER A 227 41.65 -2.11 15.01
N GLU A 228 41.42 -0.85 15.38
CA GLU A 228 42.47 0.16 15.43
C GLU A 228 43.46 -0.08 16.56
N ILE A 229 43.00 -0.44 17.76
CA ILE A 229 43.87 -0.85 18.87
C ILE A 229 44.75 -2.02 18.44
N GLN A 230 44.18 -3.02 17.75
CA GLN A 230 44.96 -4.14 17.27
C GLN A 230 46.05 -3.68 16.28
N LYS A 231 45.79 -2.71 15.40
CA LYS A 231 46.83 -2.13 14.53
C LYS A 231 47.92 -1.40 15.33
N GLN A 232 47.54 -0.67 16.38
CA GLN A 232 48.50 0.02 17.25
C GLN A 232 49.39 -0.98 18.02
N ILE A 233 48.86 -2.13 18.45
CA ILE A 233 49.64 -3.23 19.04
C ILE A 233 50.71 -3.72 18.08
N HIS A 234 50.35 -4.06 16.84
CA HIS A 234 51.32 -4.50 15.83
C HIS A 234 52.37 -3.42 15.50
N THR A 235 51.97 -2.14 15.55
CA THR A 235 52.87 -1.00 15.33
C THR A 235 53.88 -0.89 16.48
N TRP A 236 53.40 -1.01 17.72
CA TRP A 236 54.24 -1.05 18.92
C TRP A 236 55.22 -2.24 18.90
N GLU A 237 54.75 -3.45 18.57
CA GLU A 237 55.62 -4.64 18.48
C GLU A 237 56.75 -4.48 17.46
N ARG A 238 56.50 -3.74 16.37
CA ARG A 238 57.45 -3.58 15.27
C ARG A 238 58.41 -2.41 15.46
N TYR A 239 57.94 -1.31 16.05
CA TYR A 239 58.67 -0.03 16.06
C TYR A 239 58.92 0.53 17.46
N ASP A 240 58.43 -0.15 18.51
CA ASP A 240 58.49 0.31 19.91
C ASP A 240 57.90 1.72 20.11
N THR A 241 56.87 2.05 19.32
CA THR A 241 56.16 3.34 19.42
C THR A 241 55.06 3.24 20.46
N PRO A 242 55.10 3.99 21.58
CA PRO A 242 54.11 3.86 22.64
C PRO A 242 52.75 4.37 22.17
N PHE A 243 51.69 3.74 22.66
CA PHE A 243 50.34 4.28 22.55
C PHE A 243 49.59 4.05 23.86
N SER A 244 48.63 4.93 24.13
CA SER A 244 47.82 4.90 25.33
C SER A 244 46.34 4.96 25.01
N LEU A 245 45.51 4.41 25.90
CA LEU A 245 44.06 4.47 25.85
C LEU A 245 43.52 5.26 27.03
N LEU A 246 42.60 6.17 26.75
CA LEU A 246 41.70 6.73 27.74
C LEU A 246 40.38 5.96 27.67
N PHE A 247 39.89 5.47 28.79
CA PHE A 247 38.55 4.91 28.94
C PHE A 247 37.70 5.87 29.77
N ILE A 248 36.62 6.38 29.20
CA ILE A 248 35.86 7.51 29.72
C ILE A 248 34.42 7.05 29.96
N ASP A 249 33.92 7.30 31.16
CA ASP A 249 32.52 7.07 31.55
C ASP A 249 31.91 8.38 32.04
N LEU A 250 30.66 8.65 31.65
CA LEU A 250 29.91 9.83 32.07
C LEU A 250 29.31 9.64 33.46
N ASP A 251 29.86 10.32 34.46
CA ASP A 251 29.37 10.20 35.83
C ASP A 251 27.90 10.66 35.93
N GLY A 252 27.02 9.81 36.46
CA GLY A 252 25.62 10.16 36.71
C GLY A 252 24.73 10.29 35.46
N PHE A 253 25.19 9.82 34.29
CA PHE A 253 24.42 9.90 33.05
C PHE A 253 23.06 9.19 33.11
N LYS A 254 22.99 8.04 33.79
CA LYS A 254 21.71 7.32 33.99
C LYS A 254 20.62 8.21 34.60
N SER A 255 20.98 9.07 35.55
CA SER A 255 20.03 10.01 36.18
C SER A 255 19.47 11.04 35.19
N VAL A 256 20.22 11.38 34.13
CA VAL A 256 19.75 12.26 33.06
C VAL A 256 18.60 11.58 32.29
N ASN A 257 18.81 10.34 31.87
CA ASN A 257 17.78 9.55 31.18
C ASN A 257 16.55 9.35 32.07
N ASP A 258 16.76 9.00 33.34
CA ASP A 258 15.66 8.73 34.27
C ASP A 258 14.85 10.00 34.59
N THR A 259 15.47 11.18 34.59
CA THR A 259 14.81 12.45 34.97
C THR A 259 14.24 13.22 33.78
N PHE A 260 14.94 13.22 32.64
CA PHE A 260 14.63 14.07 31.49
C PHE A 260 14.32 13.29 30.21
N GLY A 261 14.35 11.96 30.26
CA GLY A 261 14.09 11.07 29.14
C GLY A 261 15.31 10.84 28.24
N HIS A 262 15.19 9.84 27.36
CA HIS A 262 16.28 9.41 26.47
C HIS A 262 16.71 10.51 25.48
N ASP A 263 15.78 11.30 24.94
CA ASP A 263 16.09 12.40 24.02
C ASP A 263 17.04 13.45 24.65
N ALA A 264 16.96 13.66 25.97
CA ALA A 264 17.86 14.55 26.69
C ALA A 264 19.25 13.93 26.85
N GLY A 265 19.31 12.63 27.16
CA GLY A 265 20.56 11.88 27.21
C GLY A 265 21.28 11.85 25.86
N ASP A 266 20.54 11.68 24.76
CA ASP A 266 21.08 11.68 23.41
C ASP A 266 21.77 13.01 23.06
N LYS A 267 21.17 14.15 23.45
CA LYS A 267 21.79 15.47 23.28
C LYS A 267 23.09 15.62 24.07
N VAL A 268 23.15 15.07 25.28
CA VAL A 268 24.38 15.06 26.09
C VAL A 268 25.45 14.23 25.38
N LEU A 269 25.13 13.00 24.94
CA LEU A 269 26.06 12.12 24.24
C LEU A 269 26.61 12.73 22.94
N GLN A 270 25.74 13.33 22.13
CA GLN A 270 26.12 14.04 20.90
C GLN A 270 27.07 15.20 21.16
N TRP A 271 26.81 15.97 22.22
CA TRP A 271 27.68 17.07 22.58
C TRP A 271 29.03 16.57 23.13
N ILE A 272 29.05 15.53 23.97
CA ILE A 272 30.29 14.92 24.45
C ILE A 272 31.14 14.41 23.29
N ALA A 273 30.54 13.77 22.30
CA ALA A 273 31.24 13.31 21.13
C ALA A 273 31.91 14.45 20.34
N SER A 274 31.19 15.54 20.16
CA SER A 274 31.71 16.77 19.54
C SER A 274 32.83 17.40 20.39
N PHE A 275 32.67 17.38 21.72
CA PHE A 275 33.66 17.87 22.67
C PHE A 275 34.95 17.05 22.58
N LEU A 276 34.88 15.72 22.66
CA LEU A 276 36.05 14.84 22.55
C LEU A 276 36.76 15.06 21.21
N SER A 277 36.02 15.10 20.10
CA SER A 277 36.60 15.30 18.76
C SER A 277 37.32 16.65 18.58
N SER A 278 36.87 17.70 19.29
CA SER A 278 37.46 19.04 19.20
C SER A 278 38.61 19.28 20.20
N HIS A 279 38.74 18.42 21.22
CA HIS A 279 39.73 18.56 22.29
C HIS A 279 40.77 17.43 22.30
N THR A 280 40.78 16.59 21.26
CA THR A 280 41.84 15.63 20.97
C THR A 280 42.60 16.03 19.69
N ARG A 281 43.78 15.45 19.47
CA ARG A 281 44.57 15.73 18.25
C ARG A 281 43.93 15.04 17.06
N LYS A 282 44.25 15.51 15.84
CA LYS A 282 43.83 14.85 14.59
C LYS A 282 44.26 13.38 14.48
N THR A 283 45.34 13.00 15.18
CA THR A 283 45.85 11.62 15.22
C THR A 283 45.17 10.76 16.27
N ASP A 284 44.52 11.39 17.25
CA ASP A 284 43.81 10.67 18.31
C ASP A 284 42.44 10.26 17.77
N ILE A 285 41.95 9.12 18.25
CA ILE A 285 40.77 8.48 17.69
C ILE A 285 39.73 8.33 18.80
N PRO A 286 38.81 9.31 18.94
CA PRO A 286 37.68 9.20 19.85
C PRO A 286 36.66 8.20 19.30
N CYS A 287 36.23 7.29 20.16
CA CYS A 287 35.27 6.25 19.83
C CYS A 287 34.19 6.16 20.91
N ARG A 288 32.99 5.74 20.53
CA ARG A 288 31.94 5.33 21.47
C ARG A 288 31.86 3.81 21.53
N LEU A 289 31.93 3.26 22.74
CA LEU A 289 31.82 1.81 22.94
C LEU A 289 30.37 1.33 23.03
N GLY A 290 29.52 2.16 23.63
CA GLY A 290 28.09 1.91 23.83
C GLY A 290 27.59 2.62 25.09
N GLY A 291 26.29 2.90 25.18
CA GLY A 291 25.74 3.62 26.34
C GLY A 291 26.41 4.98 26.53
N ASP A 292 26.99 5.18 27.71
CA ASP A 292 27.74 6.36 28.15
C ASP A 292 29.27 6.15 28.20
N GLU A 293 29.76 5.07 27.60
CA GLU A 293 31.19 4.73 27.56
C GLU A 293 31.85 5.20 26.27
N PHE A 294 32.94 5.95 26.42
CA PHE A 294 33.79 6.46 25.35
C PHE A 294 35.23 6.00 25.56
N ILE A 295 36.00 5.94 24.48
CA ILE A 295 37.45 5.78 24.55
C ILE A 295 38.14 6.78 23.64
N VAL A 296 39.39 7.11 23.95
CA VAL A 296 40.28 7.83 23.06
C VAL A 296 41.56 7.04 22.89
N ILE A 297 41.80 6.58 21.67
CA ILE A 297 43.07 5.95 21.29
C ILE A 297 44.06 7.07 21.01
N CYS A 298 45.22 7.06 21.68
CA CYS A 298 46.26 8.07 21.54
C CYS A 298 47.54 7.42 20.95
N PRO A 299 47.67 7.33 19.61
CA PRO A 299 48.89 6.86 18.98
C PRO A 299 50.11 7.72 19.36
N ASN A 300 51.30 7.11 19.37
CA ASN A 300 52.57 7.80 19.66
C ASN A 300 52.56 8.60 20.97
N THR A 301 51.86 8.10 21.99
CA THR A 301 51.64 8.78 23.26
C THR A 301 51.86 7.80 24.42
N ALA A 302 52.89 8.07 25.23
CA ALA A 302 53.14 7.37 26.48
C ALA A 302 52.18 7.82 27.59
N LEU A 303 52.14 7.10 28.72
CA LEU A 303 51.18 7.32 29.80
C LEU A 303 51.14 8.78 30.29
N ALA A 304 52.29 9.43 30.46
CA ALA A 304 52.37 10.83 30.92
C ALA A 304 51.64 11.81 29.98
N GLY A 305 51.68 11.56 28.67
CA GLY A 305 50.94 12.35 27.69
C GLY A 305 49.44 12.11 27.76
N ALA A 306 49.03 10.87 28.00
CA ALA A 306 47.64 10.48 28.19
C ALA A 306 47.06 11.07 29.50
N GLU A 307 47.84 11.11 30.58
CA GLU A 307 47.49 11.78 31.84
C GLU A 307 47.23 13.27 31.62
N GLN A 308 48.10 13.95 30.88
CA GLN A 308 47.93 15.36 30.58
C GLN A 308 46.68 15.61 29.73
N LEU A 309 46.42 14.76 28.73
CA LEU A 309 45.19 14.84 27.93
C LEU A 309 43.95 14.64 28.81
N ALA A 310 43.94 13.62 29.67
CA ALA A 310 42.82 13.36 30.56
C ALA A 310 42.55 14.53 31.52
N LEU A 311 43.60 15.16 32.05
CA LEU A 311 43.49 16.36 32.88
C LEU A 311 42.89 17.53 32.11
N ASN A 312 43.39 17.79 30.90
CA ASN A 312 42.90 18.86 30.04
C ASN A 312 41.42 18.65 29.68
N LEU A 313 41.03 17.43 29.32
CA LEU A 313 39.63 17.10 29.02
C LEU A 313 38.72 17.36 30.22
N LYS A 314 39.12 16.98 31.44
CA LYS A 314 38.34 17.25 32.67
C LYS A 314 38.20 18.74 32.96
N GLN A 315 39.25 19.52 32.72
CA GLN A 315 39.23 20.97 32.93
C GLN A 315 38.35 21.68 31.89
N GLU A 316 38.57 21.40 30.61
CA GLU A 316 37.81 22.03 29.52
C GLU A 316 36.34 21.64 29.53
N LEU A 317 35.98 20.42 29.95
CA LEU A 317 34.59 19.98 30.03
C LEU A 317 33.73 20.95 30.84
N ARG A 318 34.23 21.34 32.03
CA ARG A 318 33.51 22.25 32.93
C ARG A 318 33.42 23.68 32.39
N LEU A 319 34.38 24.10 31.57
CA LEU A 319 34.45 25.43 31.00
C LEU A 319 33.60 25.57 29.73
N ARG A 320 33.39 24.46 29.00
CA ARG A 320 32.81 24.47 27.66
C ARG A 320 31.38 23.96 27.60
N ILE A 321 30.88 23.27 28.64
CA ILE A 321 29.51 22.77 28.62
C ILE A 321 28.51 23.93 28.43
N PRO A 322 27.56 23.82 27.48
CA PRO A 322 26.51 24.81 27.33
C PRO A 322 25.59 24.86 28.55
N ASP A 323 25.15 26.05 28.95
CA ASP A 323 24.22 26.27 30.07
C ASP A 323 22.96 25.37 29.99
N ILE A 324 22.47 25.12 28.77
CA ILE A 324 21.29 24.27 28.56
C ILE A 324 21.56 22.81 28.94
N LEU A 325 22.76 22.30 28.67
CA LEU A 325 23.16 20.92 29.03
C LEU A 325 23.58 20.83 30.49
N GLN A 326 24.16 21.89 31.05
CA GLN A 326 24.51 21.95 32.46
C GLN A 326 23.29 21.83 33.39
N LYS A 327 22.11 22.26 32.92
CA LYS A 327 20.82 22.04 33.61
C LYS A 327 20.36 20.58 33.60
N LEU A 328 20.79 19.80 32.60
CA LEU A 328 20.41 18.40 32.43
C LEU A 328 21.39 17.47 33.15
N TRP A 329 22.68 17.81 33.13
CA TRP A 329 23.76 16.96 33.60
C TRP A 329 24.86 17.78 34.25
N ASN A 330 25.32 17.35 35.43
CA ASN A 330 26.49 17.94 36.07
C ASN A 330 27.76 17.35 35.44
N PRO A 331 28.52 18.13 34.63
CA PRO A 331 29.59 17.59 33.79
C PRO A 331 30.72 16.98 34.60
N SER A 332 30.85 15.66 34.53
CA SER A 332 31.93 14.93 35.18
C SER A 332 32.25 13.63 34.46
N PHE A 333 33.55 13.37 34.30
CA PHE A 333 34.05 12.12 33.75
C PHE A 333 34.86 11.35 34.78
N SER A 334 34.71 10.04 34.74
CA SER A 334 35.70 9.07 35.23
C SER A 334 36.53 8.61 34.04
N ILE A 335 37.86 8.70 34.14
CA ILE A 335 38.83 8.39 33.09
C ILE A 335 39.87 7.40 33.62
N GLY A 336 39.89 6.21 33.03
CA GLY A 336 40.93 5.21 33.21
C GLY A 336 41.98 5.29 32.12
N LEU A 337 43.24 5.07 32.49
CA LEU A 337 44.37 5.13 31.58
C LEU A 337 45.05 3.76 31.47
N ALA A 338 45.46 3.39 30.26
CA ALA A 338 46.32 2.25 30.03
C ALA A 338 47.34 2.58 28.92
N GLU A 339 48.62 2.33 29.18
CA GLU A 339 49.67 2.35 28.17
C GLU A 339 49.99 0.92 27.72
N MET A 340 50.23 0.73 26.43
CA MET A 340 50.68 -0.54 25.89
C MET A 340 52.02 -0.97 26.51
N ASN A 341 52.14 -2.25 26.84
CA ASN A 341 53.37 -2.81 27.38
C ASN A 341 53.48 -4.31 27.02
N PRO A 342 54.66 -4.94 27.22
CA PRO A 342 54.87 -6.34 26.83
C PRO A 342 53.96 -7.38 27.49
N SER A 343 53.22 -7.02 28.56
CA SER A 343 52.31 -7.93 29.26
C SER A 343 50.90 -7.94 28.62
N ILE A 344 50.66 -7.13 27.61
CA ILE A 344 49.40 -6.98 26.91
C ILE A 344 49.57 -7.57 25.51
N SER A 345 48.70 -8.49 25.11
CA SER A 345 48.75 -9.17 23.81
C SER A 345 47.52 -8.90 22.92
N THR A 346 46.41 -8.43 23.50
CA THR A 346 45.16 -8.24 22.76
C THR A 346 44.50 -6.88 23.00
N ALA A 347 43.73 -6.41 22.01
CA ALA A 347 42.91 -5.21 22.16
C ALA A 347 41.93 -5.29 23.34
N SER A 348 41.40 -6.48 23.64
CA SER A 348 40.49 -6.70 24.76
C SER A 348 41.18 -6.53 26.12
N GLU A 349 42.44 -6.95 26.24
CA GLU A 349 43.21 -6.84 27.48
C GLU A 349 43.51 -5.39 27.86
N ILE A 350 44.01 -4.57 26.92
CA ILE A 350 44.30 -3.16 27.19
C ILE A 350 43.02 -2.37 27.52
N LEU A 351 41.91 -2.68 26.84
CA LEU A 351 40.61 -2.11 27.18
C LEU A 351 40.18 -2.49 28.59
N THR A 352 40.33 -3.75 28.98
CA THR A 352 40.01 -4.24 30.33
C THR A 352 40.87 -3.56 31.40
N ILE A 353 42.15 -3.29 31.10
CA ILE A 353 43.04 -2.57 32.02
C ILE A 353 42.59 -1.11 32.19
N ALA A 354 42.26 -0.44 31.07
CA ALA A 354 41.78 0.93 31.09
C ALA A 354 40.43 1.06 31.82
N ASP A 355 39.48 0.15 31.55
CA ASP A 355 38.18 0.07 32.24
C ASP A 355 38.36 -0.13 33.76
N ARG A 356 39.20 -1.08 34.17
CA ARG A 356 39.51 -1.26 35.61
C ARG A 356 40.14 -0.02 36.24
N ALA A 357 40.97 0.73 35.50
CA ALA A 357 41.52 1.99 35.98
C ALA A 357 40.44 3.06 36.12
N MET A 358 39.50 3.13 35.18
CA MET A 358 38.35 4.04 35.22
C MET A 358 37.47 3.73 36.43
N TYR A 359 37.11 2.47 36.64
CA TYR A 359 36.30 2.04 37.77
C TYR A 359 36.96 2.34 39.12
N LYS A 360 38.29 2.21 39.21
CA LYS A 360 39.05 2.64 40.39
C LYS A 360 39.02 4.14 40.62
N GLU A 361 39.03 4.95 39.57
CA GLU A 361 38.86 6.41 39.71
C GLU A 361 37.45 6.75 40.19
N LYS A 362 36.43 6.11 39.58
CA LYS A 362 35.02 6.34 39.88
C LYS A 362 34.70 6.09 41.36
N ASN A 363 35.28 5.04 41.96
CA ASN A 363 35.09 4.71 43.37
C ASN A 363 35.90 5.58 44.37
N ARG A 364 36.80 6.45 43.90
CA ARG A 364 37.58 7.36 44.76
C ARG A 364 36.90 8.72 44.97
N ARG A 365 35.84 9.02 44.22
CA ARG A 365 34.99 10.20 44.37
C ARG A 365 33.75 9.85 45.15
#